data_AF-A0A7X9KZR5-F1
#
_entry.id   AF-A0A7X9KZR5-F1
#
_cell.length_a   1.000
_cell.length_b   1.000
_cell.length_c   1.000
_cell.angle_alpha   90.00
_cell.angle_beta   90.00
_cell.angle_gamma   90.00
#
_symmetry.space_group_name_H-M   'P 1'
#
loop_
_entity.id
_entity.type
_entity.pdbx_description
1 polymer ?
#
loop_
_entity_poly.entity_id
_entity_poly.type
_entity_poly.pdbx_seq_one_letter_code
_entity_poly.pdbx_strand_id
1 'polypeptide(L)'
;KTPLSVTDGKDDNLLEETGFIKKLVRASEGNEVKEVQSKLKDLGFFDGPISGYYMNQTIAAVKKFQEFNGLHITGETDEQTWNALFSKYGVVDINSTPAPTPEPILPKYAITIDVKNQAVLVYEKNENGEYKNLVRTMVCSTGLVSTPSEVGEWVLTGRKANWCYFPAYGSHAKYWTMINKYIAFHSVIYNSVNNMALSVKSYNKLGSRASHGCVRLLVSDAKWIYDNIEAGTVVTITEDLPLDEELRHSLKVPPLNKKNMLPVRTPEPTAAPNYSADGIPPLPLEKLKKGMSGEAVYWLQSKLKDLGFYTGTVTGTYLSGTQNAVKKYQAFHSLYQTGEADVDLLNILYADVLNPVTLEPQSTPVPIQIVEPTPQITKNP
;
A
#
# COMPACT_ATOMS: atom_id res chain seq x y z
N LYS A 1 68.41 1.52 -38.65
CA LYS A 1 67.85 0.29 -39.26
C LYS A 1 67.65 -0.74 -38.15
N THR A 2 66.41 -0.92 -37.69
CA THR A 2 65.85 -2.19 -37.17
C THR A 2 66.01 -3.28 -38.26
N PRO A 3 65.87 -4.62 -38.02
CA PRO A 3 65.10 -5.23 -36.92
C PRO A 3 65.46 -6.67 -36.42
N LEU A 4 64.60 -7.18 -35.50
CA LEU A 4 64.22 -8.58 -35.16
C LEU A 4 65.20 -9.44 -34.32
N SER A 5 64.80 -10.33 -33.39
CA SER A 5 63.55 -10.64 -32.64
C SER A 5 63.76 -11.94 -31.81
N VAL A 6 63.21 -12.00 -30.57
CA VAL A 6 62.41 -13.10 -29.95
C VAL A 6 63.13 -14.46 -29.67
N THR A 7 63.15 -15.04 -28.46
CA THR A 7 62.07 -15.70 -27.65
C THR A 7 62.46 -15.75 -26.16
N ASP A 8 61.62 -15.29 -25.21
CA ASP A 8 60.58 -15.99 -24.42
C ASP A 8 61.07 -16.74 -23.15
N GLY A 9 60.38 -16.45 -22.04
CA GLY A 9 60.55 -17.05 -20.73
C GLY A 9 59.74 -16.30 -19.67
N LYS A 10 58.43 -16.23 -19.89
CA LYS A 10 57.38 -15.65 -19.02
C LYS A 10 56.95 -16.71 -18.00
N ASP A 11 56.72 -16.33 -16.75
CA ASP A 11 55.39 -16.43 -16.13
C ASP A 11 55.41 -15.83 -14.72
N ASP A 12 55.00 -14.55 -14.67
CA ASP A 12 54.42 -13.88 -13.51
C ASP A 12 53.02 -14.46 -13.26
N ASN A 13 52.69 -14.85 -12.02
CA ASN A 13 51.32 -15.09 -11.60
C ASN A 13 50.83 -13.91 -10.75
N LEU A 14 50.52 -12.81 -11.44
CA LEU A 14 49.73 -11.69 -10.95
C LEU A 14 48.25 -12.11 -11.01
N LEU A 15 47.60 -12.22 -9.85
CA LEU A 15 46.14 -12.35 -9.76
C LEU A 15 45.51 -11.09 -10.39
N GLU A 16 44.95 -11.24 -11.59
CA GLU A 16 44.14 -10.18 -12.22
C GLU A 16 42.96 -9.84 -11.29
N GLU A 17 42.76 -8.55 -11.01
CA GLU A 17 41.61 -8.04 -10.26
C GLU A 17 40.32 -8.37 -11.03
N THR A 18 39.61 -9.43 -10.61
CA THR A 18 38.31 -9.77 -11.19
C THR A 18 37.26 -8.78 -10.69
N GLY A 19 37.01 -7.75 -11.50
CA GLY A 19 35.91 -6.82 -11.29
C GLY A 19 34.55 -7.52 -11.39
N PHE A 20 33.51 -6.95 -10.77
CA PHE A 20 32.15 -7.47 -10.91
C PHE A 20 31.67 -7.37 -12.37
N ILE A 21 31.48 -8.51 -13.04
CA ILE A 21 31.05 -8.56 -14.45
C ILE A 21 29.52 -8.69 -14.57
N LYS A 22 28.90 -9.50 -13.70
CA LYS A 22 27.47 -9.79 -13.73
C LYS A 22 26.98 -10.39 -12.42
N LYS A 23 25.69 -10.23 -12.15
CA LYS A 23 25.00 -10.82 -10.99
C LYS A 23 24.95 -12.36 -11.10
N LEU A 24 25.35 -13.05 -10.03
CA LEU A 24 25.27 -14.51 -9.94
C LEU A 24 24.05 -14.94 -9.12
N VAL A 25 23.28 -15.87 -9.68
CA VAL A 25 21.99 -16.34 -9.13
C VAL A 25 21.91 -17.86 -9.26
N ARG A 26 20.80 -18.45 -8.81
CA ARG A 26 20.55 -19.89 -8.98
C ARG A 26 20.81 -20.32 -10.44
N ALA A 27 21.56 -21.41 -10.60
CA ALA A 27 21.95 -21.99 -11.89
C ALA A 27 22.94 -21.16 -12.73
N SER A 28 23.50 -20.06 -12.18
CA SER A 28 24.73 -19.50 -12.75
C SER A 28 25.86 -20.54 -12.69
N GLU A 29 26.71 -20.53 -13.72
CA GLU A 29 27.90 -21.37 -13.81
C GLU A 29 29.09 -20.58 -14.36
N GLY A 30 30.30 -21.00 -14.02
CA GLY A 30 31.52 -20.37 -14.53
C GLY A 30 32.62 -20.18 -13.48
N ASN A 31 33.68 -19.50 -13.89
CA ASN A 31 34.85 -19.25 -13.02
C ASN A 31 34.51 -18.23 -11.92
N GLU A 32 33.64 -17.26 -12.19
CA GLU A 32 33.17 -16.27 -11.22
C GLU A 32 32.40 -16.93 -10.07
N VAL A 33 31.67 -18.02 -10.36
CA VAL A 33 31.01 -18.83 -9.32
C VAL A 33 32.04 -19.58 -8.47
N LYS A 34 33.12 -20.08 -9.09
CA LYS A 34 34.22 -20.73 -8.36
C LYS A 34 34.93 -19.73 -7.45
N GLU A 35 35.15 -18.51 -7.90
CA GLU A 35 35.75 -17.44 -7.10
C GLU A 35 34.89 -17.16 -5.86
N VAL A 36 33.57 -16.96 -6.04
CA VAL A 36 32.64 -16.72 -4.92
C VAL A 36 32.62 -17.91 -3.96
N GLN A 37 32.52 -19.14 -4.46
CA GLN A 37 32.55 -20.34 -3.61
C GLN A 37 33.87 -20.48 -2.84
N SER A 38 35.00 -20.21 -3.48
CA SER A 38 36.32 -20.25 -2.85
C SER A 38 36.41 -19.19 -1.76
N LYS A 39 36.00 -17.95 -2.05
CA LYS A 39 36.05 -16.86 -1.09
C LYS A 39 35.13 -17.09 0.11
N LEU A 40 33.91 -17.55 -0.11
CA LEU A 40 32.99 -17.93 0.98
C LEU A 40 33.53 -19.09 1.81
N LYS A 41 34.28 -20.01 1.20
CA LYS A 41 34.92 -21.13 1.90
C LYS A 41 36.07 -20.64 2.77
N ASP A 42 36.91 -19.77 2.24
CA ASP A 42 38.01 -19.15 2.99
C ASP A 42 37.48 -18.34 4.18
N LEU A 43 36.31 -17.71 4.04
CA LEU A 43 35.63 -16.96 5.09
C LEU A 43 34.76 -17.83 6.03
N GLY A 44 34.73 -19.15 5.83
CA GLY A 44 33.98 -20.08 6.69
C GLY A 44 32.46 -20.13 6.47
N PHE A 45 31.93 -19.45 5.46
CA PHE A 45 30.49 -19.45 5.14
C PHE A 45 30.05 -20.61 4.23
N PHE A 46 31.00 -21.27 3.54
CA PHE A 46 30.72 -22.36 2.59
C PHE A 46 31.56 -23.62 2.89
N ASP A 47 30.90 -24.75 3.07
CA ASP A 47 31.49 -26.06 3.36
C ASP A 47 31.48 -27.02 2.15
N GLY A 48 30.78 -26.66 1.08
CA GLY A 48 30.61 -27.47 -0.12
C GLY A 48 31.84 -27.52 -1.06
N PRO A 49 31.73 -28.29 -2.16
CA PRO A 49 32.75 -28.32 -3.21
C PRO A 49 32.71 -27.04 -4.06
N ILE A 50 33.89 -26.58 -4.49
CA ILE A 50 34.04 -25.47 -5.45
C ILE A 50 33.74 -26.02 -6.85
N SER A 51 32.46 -26.18 -7.14
CA SER A 51 31.97 -26.82 -8.37
C SER A 51 31.89 -25.87 -9.55
N GLY A 52 31.82 -24.56 -9.30
CA GLY A 52 31.49 -23.56 -10.30
C GLY A 52 30.00 -23.54 -10.67
N TYR A 53 29.13 -24.20 -9.91
CA TYR A 53 27.68 -24.17 -10.08
C TYR A 53 26.99 -23.51 -8.88
N TYR A 54 26.21 -22.46 -9.14
CA TYR A 54 25.53 -21.67 -8.12
C TYR A 54 24.20 -22.31 -7.72
N MET A 55 24.27 -23.29 -6.81
CA MET A 55 23.12 -24.12 -6.39
C MET A 55 22.70 -23.84 -4.95
N ASN A 56 21.87 -24.70 -4.36
CA ASN A 56 21.30 -24.52 -3.01
C ASN A 56 22.35 -24.23 -1.93
N GLN A 57 23.50 -24.92 -1.97
CA GLN A 57 24.56 -24.74 -0.98
C GLN A 57 25.24 -23.37 -1.11
N THR A 58 25.53 -22.93 -2.35
CA THR A 58 26.09 -21.59 -2.60
C THR A 58 25.12 -20.50 -2.18
N ILE A 59 23.82 -20.64 -2.50
CA ILE A 59 22.77 -19.70 -2.07
C ILE A 59 22.73 -19.61 -0.54
N ALA A 60 22.77 -20.75 0.16
CA ALA A 60 22.75 -20.77 1.62
C ALA A 60 23.98 -20.08 2.22
N ALA A 61 25.17 -20.32 1.67
CA ALA A 61 26.40 -19.67 2.10
C ALA A 61 26.39 -18.16 1.85
N VAL A 62 25.91 -17.71 0.69
CA VAL A 62 25.77 -16.28 0.37
C VAL A 62 24.78 -15.61 1.31
N LYS A 63 23.65 -16.26 1.65
CA LYS A 63 22.71 -15.73 2.64
C LYS A 63 23.36 -15.55 4.02
N LYS A 64 24.12 -16.53 4.49
CA LYS A 64 24.86 -16.42 5.77
C LYS A 64 25.89 -15.29 5.73
N PHE A 65 26.64 -15.19 4.64
CA PHE A 65 27.62 -14.12 4.44
C PHE A 65 26.94 -12.74 4.43
N GLN A 66 25.84 -12.60 3.71
CA GLN A 66 25.06 -11.37 3.65
C GLN A 66 24.49 -11.00 5.01
N GLU A 67 23.92 -11.97 5.73
CA GLU A 67 23.42 -11.77 7.09
C GLU A 67 24.52 -11.27 8.04
N PHE A 68 25.70 -11.91 8.00
CA PHE A 68 26.82 -11.60 8.88
C PHE A 68 27.50 -10.25 8.56
N ASN A 69 27.57 -9.88 7.28
CA ASN A 69 28.20 -8.64 6.83
C ASN A 69 27.22 -7.49 6.67
N GLY A 70 25.98 -7.66 7.13
CA GLY A 70 24.98 -6.62 7.04
C GLY A 70 24.68 -6.22 5.59
N LEU A 71 24.32 -7.20 4.77
CA LEU A 71 23.85 -7.01 3.39
C LEU A 71 22.41 -7.52 3.27
N HIS A 72 21.73 -7.17 2.18
CA HIS A 72 20.41 -7.73 1.88
C HIS A 72 20.51 -9.25 1.66
N ILE A 73 19.73 -10.03 2.42
CA ILE A 73 19.77 -11.51 2.44
C ILE A 73 19.02 -12.10 1.23
N THR A 74 19.54 -11.85 0.03
CA THR A 74 18.96 -12.32 -1.24
C THR A 74 19.40 -13.74 -1.57
N GLY A 75 20.60 -14.14 -1.14
CA GLY A 75 21.27 -15.35 -1.58
C GLY A 75 21.81 -15.26 -3.02
N GLU A 76 21.83 -14.06 -3.59
CA GLU A 76 22.36 -13.73 -4.92
C GLU A 76 23.65 -12.92 -4.74
N THR A 77 24.66 -13.13 -5.59
CA THR A 77 25.87 -12.31 -5.57
C THR A 77 25.71 -11.16 -6.57
N ASP A 78 25.16 -10.04 -6.10
CA ASP A 78 25.15 -8.77 -6.81
C ASP A 78 26.45 -7.98 -6.60
N GLU A 79 26.55 -6.79 -7.19
CA GLU A 79 27.76 -5.95 -7.13
C GLU A 79 28.15 -5.62 -5.68
N GLN A 80 27.17 -5.37 -4.81
CA GLN A 80 27.41 -5.07 -3.41
C GLN A 80 27.97 -6.30 -2.67
N THR A 81 27.38 -7.47 -2.89
CA THR A 81 27.85 -8.74 -2.31
C THR A 81 29.24 -9.11 -2.87
N TRP A 82 29.49 -8.90 -4.15
CA TRP A 82 30.78 -9.12 -4.79
C TRP A 82 31.86 -8.22 -4.19
N ASN A 83 31.60 -6.93 -4.10
CA ASN A 83 32.53 -5.96 -3.52
C ASN A 83 32.82 -6.28 -2.05
N ALA A 84 31.83 -6.73 -1.30
CA ALA A 84 32.02 -7.20 0.07
C ALA A 84 32.89 -8.47 0.15
N LEU A 85 32.81 -9.37 -0.84
CA LEU A 85 33.65 -10.57 -0.89
C LEU A 85 35.10 -10.26 -1.29
N PHE A 86 35.32 -9.33 -2.23
CA PHE A 86 36.61 -9.19 -2.93
C PHE A 86 37.35 -7.86 -2.72
N SER A 87 36.74 -6.85 -2.06
CA SER A 87 37.44 -5.59 -1.76
C SER A 87 38.47 -5.75 -0.65
N LYS A 88 39.61 -5.05 -0.80
CA LYS A 88 40.76 -5.06 0.13
C LYS A 88 40.48 -4.32 1.45
N TYR A 89 39.38 -3.57 1.54
CA TYR A 89 38.98 -2.82 2.74
C TYR A 89 37.70 -3.42 3.35
N GLY A 90 37.87 -4.23 4.41
CA GLY A 90 36.82 -4.49 5.40
C GLY A 90 36.00 -5.77 5.22
N VAL A 91 36.64 -6.95 5.24
CA VAL A 91 35.93 -8.21 5.53
C VAL A 91 36.20 -8.59 6.98
N VAL A 92 35.14 -8.77 7.78
CA VAL A 92 35.24 -9.31 9.14
C VAL A 92 35.18 -10.84 9.06
N ASP A 93 36.17 -11.52 9.62
CA ASP A 93 36.21 -12.99 9.78
C ASP A 93 34.97 -13.47 10.55
N ILE A 94 34.51 -14.72 10.34
CA ILE A 94 33.36 -15.34 11.03
C ILE A 94 33.52 -15.36 12.56
N ASN A 95 34.76 -15.23 13.05
CA ASN A 95 35.10 -15.08 14.47
C ASN A 95 35.00 -13.64 14.99
N SER A 96 34.71 -12.67 14.12
CA SER A 96 34.59 -11.26 14.47
C SER A 96 33.16 -10.92 14.92
N THR A 97 32.98 -9.77 15.57
CA THR A 97 31.64 -9.29 15.91
C THR A 97 30.85 -9.03 14.61
N PRO A 98 29.63 -9.56 14.45
CA PRO A 98 28.80 -9.32 13.28
C PRO A 98 28.66 -7.82 13.00
N ALA A 99 28.78 -7.41 11.74
CA ALA A 99 28.42 -6.05 11.37
C ALA A 99 26.94 -5.82 11.72
N PRO A 100 26.55 -4.64 12.25
CA PRO A 100 25.15 -4.36 12.47
C PRO A 100 24.41 -4.56 11.15
N THR A 101 23.40 -5.43 11.16
CA THR A 101 22.53 -5.63 10.01
C THR A 101 22.02 -4.26 9.57
N PRO A 102 22.12 -3.86 8.29
CA PRO A 102 21.58 -2.61 7.82
C PRO A 102 20.12 -2.64 8.19
N GLU A 103 19.67 -1.61 8.90
CA GLU A 103 18.27 -1.50 9.25
C GLU A 103 17.45 -1.70 7.98
N PRO A 104 16.51 -2.66 7.94
CA PRO A 104 15.70 -2.88 6.76
C PRO A 104 15.03 -1.56 6.41
N ILE A 105 15.32 -1.04 5.22
CA ILE A 105 14.69 0.17 4.71
C ILE A 105 13.19 -0.15 4.66
N LEU A 106 12.45 0.37 5.64
CA LEU A 106 11.03 0.12 5.73
C LEU A 106 10.37 0.68 4.46
N PRO A 107 9.50 -0.10 3.81
CA PRO A 107 8.92 0.29 2.53
C PRO A 107 8.18 1.62 2.68
N LYS A 108 8.22 2.46 1.64
CA LYS A 108 7.54 3.76 1.65
C LYS A 108 6.03 3.62 1.87
N TYR A 109 5.45 2.54 1.37
CA TYR A 109 4.00 2.33 1.36
C TYR A 109 3.59 1.02 2.05
N ALA A 110 2.35 0.97 2.49
CA ALA A 110 1.59 -0.24 2.79
C ALA A 110 0.29 -0.24 1.98
N ILE A 111 -0.25 -1.42 1.67
CA ILE A 111 -1.42 -1.56 0.80
C ILE A 111 -2.50 -2.36 1.51
N THR A 112 -3.74 -1.88 1.44
CA THR A 112 -4.94 -2.65 1.78
C THR A 112 -5.78 -2.89 0.54
N ILE A 113 -6.14 -4.14 0.27
CA ILE A 113 -7.10 -4.54 -0.76
C ILE A 113 -8.44 -4.80 -0.05
N ASP A 114 -9.36 -3.86 -0.23
CA ASP A 114 -10.73 -3.96 0.25
C ASP A 114 -11.55 -4.78 -0.75
N VAL A 115 -11.78 -6.05 -0.42
CA VAL A 115 -12.53 -6.97 -1.25
C VAL A 115 -14.02 -6.60 -1.30
N LYS A 116 -14.58 -5.98 -0.25
CA LYS A 116 -16.00 -5.60 -0.22
C LYS A 116 -16.28 -4.41 -1.12
N ASN A 117 -15.40 -3.41 -1.08
CA ASN A 117 -15.51 -2.19 -1.89
C ASN A 117 -14.81 -2.28 -3.24
N GLN A 118 -14.05 -3.35 -3.50
CA GLN A 118 -13.27 -3.54 -4.73
C GLN A 118 -12.30 -2.37 -4.97
N ALA A 119 -11.56 -2.02 -3.91
CA ALA A 119 -10.62 -0.91 -3.90
C ALA A 119 -9.25 -1.35 -3.40
N VAL A 120 -8.20 -0.75 -3.94
CA VAL A 120 -6.84 -0.81 -3.41
C VAL A 120 -6.53 0.53 -2.76
N LEU A 121 -6.18 0.50 -1.49
CA LEU A 121 -5.86 1.65 -0.65
C LEU A 121 -4.35 1.62 -0.38
N VAL A 122 -3.66 2.70 -0.71
CA VAL A 122 -2.21 2.83 -0.51
C VAL A 122 -1.95 3.87 0.55
N TYR A 123 -1.25 3.47 1.60
CA TYR A 123 -0.93 4.29 2.74
C TYR A 123 0.57 4.59 2.76
N GLU A 124 0.92 5.84 3.01
CA GLU A 124 2.28 6.28 3.35
C GLU A 124 2.39 6.43 4.87
N LYS A 125 3.63 6.41 5.37
CA LYS A 125 3.91 6.66 6.78
C LYS A 125 3.53 8.10 7.16
N ASN A 126 2.99 8.25 8.37
CA ASN A 126 2.90 9.54 9.04
C ASN A 126 4.23 9.88 9.75
N GLU A 127 4.28 11.04 10.41
CA GLU A 127 5.44 11.51 11.16
C GLU A 127 5.89 10.53 12.27
N ASN A 128 4.97 9.70 12.76
CA ASN A 128 5.22 8.69 13.79
C ASN A 128 5.64 7.32 13.21
N GLY A 129 5.78 7.21 11.89
CA GLY A 129 6.19 5.98 11.20
C GLY A 129 5.06 4.97 10.94
N GLU A 130 3.81 5.30 11.24
CA GLU A 130 2.64 4.45 11.01
C GLU A 130 2.02 4.69 9.63
N TYR A 131 1.61 3.63 8.92
CA TYR A 131 0.95 3.75 7.61
C TYR A 131 -0.51 4.20 7.72
N LYS A 132 -0.73 5.49 7.99
CA LYS A 132 -2.08 6.08 8.13
C LYS A 132 -2.42 7.12 7.06
N ASN A 133 -1.43 7.64 6.34
CA ASN A 133 -1.68 8.66 5.33
C ASN A 133 -2.16 7.99 4.04
N LEU A 134 -3.46 7.98 3.77
CA LEU A 134 -4.01 7.46 2.51
C LEU A 134 -3.60 8.37 1.35
N VAL A 135 -2.67 7.89 0.51
CA VAL A 135 -2.11 8.67 -0.61
C VAL A 135 -2.68 8.28 -1.96
N ARG A 136 -3.29 7.08 -2.06
CA ARG A 136 -3.89 6.63 -3.31
C ARG A 136 -5.00 5.62 -3.08
N THR A 137 -6.04 5.75 -3.89
CA THR A 137 -7.16 4.81 -3.95
C THR A 137 -7.34 4.40 -5.41
N MET A 138 -7.39 3.10 -5.67
CA MET A 138 -7.52 2.55 -7.03
C MET A 138 -8.71 1.61 -7.10
N VAL A 139 -9.47 1.68 -8.19
CA VAL A 139 -10.49 0.68 -8.49
C VAL A 139 -9.84 -0.66 -8.83
N CYS A 140 -10.36 -1.76 -8.30
CA CYS A 140 -9.86 -3.08 -8.63
C CYS A 140 -10.96 -4.10 -8.88
N SER A 141 -10.55 -5.29 -9.30
CA SER A 141 -11.39 -6.47 -9.41
C SER A 141 -10.65 -7.67 -8.82
N THR A 142 -11.13 -8.15 -7.68
CA THR A 142 -10.57 -9.31 -6.98
C THR A 142 -11.20 -10.62 -7.46
N GLY A 143 -10.83 -11.73 -6.83
CA GLY A 143 -11.32 -13.08 -7.14
C GLY A 143 -12.83 -13.23 -6.98
N LEU A 144 -13.44 -14.00 -7.87
CA LEU A 144 -14.82 -14.46 -7.73
C LEU A 144 -15.01 -15.21 -6.41
N VAL A 145 -16.25 -15.32 -5.92
CA VAL A 145 -16.53 -16.13 -4.71
C VAL A 145 -16.09 -17.59 -4.90
N SER A 146 -16.18 -18.13 -6.13
CA SER A 146 -15.71 -19.48 -6.47
C SER A 146 -14.19 -19.62 -6.60
N THR A 147 -13.47 -18.51 -6.76
CA THR A 147 -12.00 -18.47 -6.91
C THR A 147 -11.48 -17.22 -6.20
N PRO A 148 -11.61 -17.17 -4.86
CA PRO A 148 -11.45 -15.95 -4.09
C PRO A 148 -9.99 -15.49 -4.07
N SER A 149 -9.81 -14.18 -3.91
CA SER A 149 -8.55 -13.66 -3.40
C SER A 149 -8.48 -14.03 -1.92
N GLU A 150 -7.53 -14.88 -1.56
CA GLU A 150 -7.27 -15.26 -0.16
C GLU A 150 -7.13 -13.99 0.70
N VAL A 151 -7.74 -13.99 1.88
CA VAL A 151 -7.67 -12.92 2.88
C VAL A 151 -6.45 -13.17 3.77
N GLY A 152 -5.75 -12.11 4.16
CA GLY A 152 -4.52 -12.24 4.93
C GLY A 152 -3.57 -11.07 4.72
N GLU A 153 -2.35 -11.25 5.18
CA GLU A 153 -1.27 -10.27 5.08
C GLU A 153 -0.03 -10.91 4.45
N TRP A 154 0.59 -10.21 3.50
CA TRP A 154 1.79 -10.68 2.81
C TRP A 154 2.82 -9.57 2.72
N VAL A 155 4.08 -9.95 2.92
CA VAL A 155 5.25 -9.10 2.64
C VAL A 155 5.71 -9.39 1.22
N LEU A 156 5.76 -8.37 0.38
CA LEU A 156 6.13 -8.53 -1.01
C LEU A 156 7.60 -8.90 -1.18
N THR A 157 7.87 -9.85 -2.06
CA THR A 157 9.23 -10.22 -2.46
C THR A 157 9.85 -9.27 -3.50
N GLY A 158 9.04 -8.37 -4.08
CA GLY A 158 9.46 -7.49 -5.17
C GLY A 158 9.46 -8.14 -6.56
N ARG A 159 9.03 -9.41 -6.69
CA ARG A 159 8.97 -10.11 -7.98
C ARG A 159 7.92 -9.47 -8.91
N LYS A 160 8.38 -9.00 -10.07
CA LYS A 160 7.58 -8.25 -11.04
C LYS A 160 7.84 -8.72 -12.48
N ALA A 161 6.89 -8.47 -13.37
CA ALA A 161 7.05 -8.66 -14.81
C ALA A 161 6.22 -7.64 -15.59
N ASN A 162 6.83 -6.97 -16.59
CA ASN A 162 6.09 -6.02 -17.43
C ASN A 162 4.95 -6.71 -18.21
N TRP A 163 5.17 -7.94 -18.67
CA TRP A 163 4.15 -8.80 -19.24
C TRP A 163 4.14 -10.15 -18.54
N CYS A 164 2.95 -10.63 -18.21
CA CYS A 164 2.72 -11.97 -17.69
C CYS A 164 1.82 -12.74 -18.65
N TYR A 165 2.15 -14.00 -18.89
CA TYR A 165 1.30 -14.96 -19.59
C TYR A 165 0.66 -15.90 -18.57
N PHE A 166 -0.65 -16.13 -18.70
CA PHE A 166 -1.41 -17.07 -17.87
C PHE A 166 -1.79 -18.30 -18.71
N PRO A 167 -1.01 -19.40 -18.63
CA PRO A 167 -1.20 -20.56 -19.51
C PRO A 167 -2.58 -21.19 -19.38
N ALA A 168 -3.10 -21.29 -18.16
CA ALA A 168 -4.43 -21.86 -17.87
C ALA A 168 -5.58 -21.11 -18.56
N TYR A 169 -5.37 -19.86 -18.98
CA TYR A 169 -6.38 -19.01 -19.58
C TYR A 169 -6.01 -18.51 -20.99
N GLY A 170 -4.82 -18.85 -21.49
CA GLY A 170 -4.33 -18.35 -22.78
C GLY A 170 -4.31 -16.82 -22.89
N SER A 171 -4.09 -16.12 -21.77
CA SER A 171 -4.26 -14.66 -21.70
C SER A 171 -3.05 -13.97 -21.08
N HIS A 172 -2.98 -12.64 -21.21
CA HIS A 172 -1.85 -11.85 -20.79
C HIS A 172 -2.28 -10.69 -19.87
N ALA A 173 -1.36 -10.14 -19.10
CA ALA A 173 -1.55 -8.86 -18.42
C ALA A 173 -0.25 -8.07 -18.34
N LYS A 174 -0.38 -6.75 -18.18
CA LYS A 174 0.75 -5.85 -17.96
C LYS A 174 0.99 -5.60 -16.48
N TYR A 175 2.22 -5.24 -16.15
CA TYR A 175 2.63 -4.74 -14.84
C TYR A 175 2.28 -5.71 -13.71
N TRP A 176 2.63 -6.98 -13.92
CA TRP A 176 2.41 -8.03 -12.96
C TRP A 176 3.34 -7.84 -11.76
N THR A 177 2.78 -7.79 -10.56
CA THR A 177 3.51 -7.66 -9.28
C THR A 177 3.01 -8.72 -8.32
N MET A 178 3.88 -9.65 -7.92
CA MET A 178 3.51 -10.80 -7.11
C MET A 178 3.14 -10.38 -5.69
N ILE A 179 1.99 -10.86 -5.19
CA ILE A 179 1.63 -10.81 -3.76
C ILE A 179 2.07 -12.11 -3.09
N ASN A 180 1.62 -13.23 -3.64
CA ASN A 180 2.03 -14.57 -3.22
C ASN A 180 2.06 -15.52 -4.44
N LYS A 181 2.22 -16.82 -4.21
CA LYS A 181 2.31 -17.82 -5.29
C LYS A 181 1.05 -17.94 -6.17
N TYR A 182 -0.10 -17.45 -5.72
CA TYR A 182 -1.39 -17.53 -6.42
C TYR A 182 -1.96 -16.16 -6.80
N ILE A 183 -1.57 -15.10 -6.09
CA ILE A 183 -2.17 -13.77 -6.20
C ILE A 183 -1.10 -12.77 -6.63
N ALA A 184 -1.46 -11.93 -7.60
CA ALA A 184 -0.67 -10.81 -8.04
C ALA A 184 -1.57 -9.60 -8.34
N PHE A 185 -1.01 -8.40 -8.22
CA PHE A 185 -1.53 -7.24 -8.92
C PHE A 185 -1.19 -7.34 -10.39
N HIS A 186 -2.12 -7.00 -11.27
CA HIS A 186 -1.83 -6.81 -12.68
C HIS A 186 -2.91 -5.95 -13.35
N SER A 187 -2.64 -5.46 -14.55
CA SER A 187 -3.65 -4.74 -15.35
C SER A 187 -4.86 -5.63 -15.67
N VAL A 188 -5.91 -5.04 -16.23
CA VAL A 188 -6.91 -5.80 -17.00
C VAL A 188 -6.27 -6.73 -18.05
N ILE A 189 -7.01 -7.76 -18.46
CA ILE A 189 -6.50 -8.83 -19.32
C ILE A 189 -6.31 -8.36 -20.77
N TYR A 190 -5.31 -8.92 -21.43
CA TYR A 190 -5.01 -8.80 -22.85
C TYR A 190 -5.09 -10.16 -23.55
N ASN A 191 -5.56 -10.18 -24.79
CA ASN A 191 -5.65 -11.39 -25.60
C ASN A 191 -4.29 -11.77 -26.24
N SER A 192 -3.36 -10.81 -26.34
CA SER A 192 -1.99 -11.02 -26.81
C SER A 192 -1.06 -9.94 -26.24
N VAL A 193 0.25 -10.08 -26.41
CA VAL A 193 1.26 -9.09 -26.01
C VAL A 193 1.22 -7.88 -26.96
N ASN A 194 0.13 -7.13 -26.92
CA ASN A 194 -0.12 -5.96 -27.77
C ASN A 194 -1.00 -4.97 -27.00
N ASN A 195 -0.63 -3.69 -26.96
CA ASN A 195 -1.38 -2.65 -26.24
C ASN A 195 -2.82 -2.47 -26.76
N MET A 196 -3.13 -2.85 -28.00
CA MET A 196 -4.49 -2.82 -28.58
C MET A 196 -5.31 -4.08 -28.29
N ALA A 197 -4.70 -5.14 -27.77
CA ALA A 197 -5.37 -6.41 -27.50
C ALA A 197 -6.05 -6.45 -26.11
N LEU A 198 -6.29 -5.29 -25.50
CA LEU A 198 -6.95 -5.16 -24.21
C LEU A 198 -8.37 -5.72 -24.27
N SER A 199 -8.73 -6.56 -23.31
CA SER A 199 -10.06 -7.15 -23.20
C SER A 199 -11.05 -6.12 -22.64
N VAL A 200 -11.90 -5.58 -23.51
CA VAL A 200 -13.01 -4.68 -23.12
C VAL A 200 -13.90 -5.33 -22.06
N LYS A 201 -14.11 -6.65 -22.15
CA LYS A 201 -14.86 -7.41 -21.14
C LYS A 201 -14.16 -7.39 -19.78
N SER A 202 -12.83 -7.52 -19.75
CA SER A 202 -12.08 -7.43 -18.50
C SER A 202 -12.11 -6.02 -17.92
N TYR A 203 -12.01 -4.99 -18.77
CA TYR A 203 -12.08 -3.58 -18.38
C TYR A 203 -13.41 -3.20 -17.77
N ASN A 204 -14.52 -3.55 -18.44
CA ASN A 204 -15.87 -3.23 -17.99
C ASN A 204 -16.27 -3.97 -16.68
N LYS A 205 -15.47 -4.92 -16.21
CA LYS A 205 -15.71 -5.62 -14.94
C LYS A 205 -14.99 -4.98 -13.74
N LEU A 206 -14.09 -4.01 -13.95
CA LEU A 206 -13.43 -3.29 -12.87
C LEU A 206 -14.46 -2.68 -11.90
N GLY A 207 -14.23 -2.81 -10.59
CA GLY A 207 -15.20 -2.45 -9.54
C GLY A 207 -16.11 -3.60 -9.09
N SER A 208 -15.89 -4.81 -9.63
CA SER A 208 -16.61 -6.04 -9.26
C SER A 208 -15.67 -7.24 -9.20
N ARG A 209 -16.02 -8.26 -8.39
CA ARG A 209 -15.27 -9.53 -8.38
C ARG A 209 -15.30 -10.16 -9.77
N ALA A 210 -14.13 -10.42 -10.35
CA ALA A 210 -14.05 -10.83 -11.75
C ALA A 210 -12.86 -11.73 -12.10
N SER A 211 -11.89 -11.89 -11.20
CA SER A 211 -10.68 -12.67 -11.45
C SER A 211 -10.77 -14.09 -10.89
N HIS A 212 -9.71 -14.87 -11.10
CA HIS A 212 -9.51 -16.19 -10.48
C HIS A 212 -8.51 -16.13 -9.30
N GLY A 213 -8.53 -15.02 -8.55
CA GLY A 213 -7.70 -14.80 -7.36
C GLY A 213 -6.85 -13.54 -7.43
N CYS A 214 -6.30 -13.19 -8.59
CA CYS A 214 -5.48 -11.98 -8.76
C CYS A 214 -6.27 -10.67 -8.59
N VAL A 215 -5.56 -9.56 -8.37
CA VAL A 215 -6.15 -8.22 -8.26
C VAL A 215 -5.96 -7.48 -9.58
N ARG A 216 -7.04 -7.33 -10.35
CA ARG A 216 -7.03 -6.61 -11.63
C ARG A 216 -7.22 -5.13 -11.40
N LEU A 217 -6.45 -4.32 -12.13
CA LEU A 217 -6.44 -2.85 -12.01
C LEU A 217 -6.55 -2.19 -13.39
N LEU A 218 -6.81 -0.89 -13.40
CA LEU A 218 -6.52 -0.07 -14.57
C LEU A 218 -5.04 -0.20 -14.97
N VAL A 219 -4.75 -0.06 -16.27
CA VAL A 219 -3.37 -0.21 -16.78
C VAL A 219 -2.43 0.81 -16.14
N SER A 220 -2.90 2.04 -15.90
CA SER A 220 -2.15 3.10 -15.21
C SER A 220 -1.88 2.78 -13.74
N ASP A 221 -2.86 2.23 -13.03
CA ASP A 221 -2.75 1.89 -11.61
C ASP A 221 -1.85 0.67 -11.39
N ALA A 222 -1.99 -0.36 -12.24
CA ALA A 222 -1.07 -1.49 -12.26
C ALA A 222 0.37 -1.03 -12.52
N LYS A 223 0.57 -0.08 -13.44
CA LYS A 223 1.88 0.52 -13.70
C LYS A 223 2.41 1.25 -12.46
N TRP A 224 1.56 2.05 -11.81
CA TRP A 224 1.97 2.78 -10.61
C TRP A 224 2.43 1.81 -9.51
N ILE A 225 1.71 0.72 -9.27
CA ILE A 225 2.15 -0.33 -8.33
C ILE A 225 3.50 -0.92 -8.77
N TYR A 226 3.62 -1.29 -10.05
CA TYR A 226 4.85 -1.85 -10.60
C TYR A 226 6.05 -0.91 -10.43
N ASP A 227 5.87 0.39 -10.59
CA ASP A 227 6.95 1.37 -10.48
C ASP A 227 7.28 1.75 -9.02
N ASN A 228 6.28 1.79 -8.11
CA ASN A 228 6.43 2.43 -6.80
C ASN A 228 6.42 1.47 -5.60
N ILE A 229 5.95 0.23 -5.78
CA ILE A 229 5.78 -0.72 -4.68
C ILE A 229 6.93 -1.71 -4.67
N GLU A 230 7.76 -1.65 -3.64
CA GLU A 230 9.02 -2.39 -3.57
C GLU A 230 8.91 -3.65 -2.71
N ALA A 231 9.98 -4.46 -2.71
CA ALA A 231 10.11 -5.58 -1.78
C ALA A 231 10.00 -5.08 -0.33
N GLY A 232 9.45 -5.89 0.56
CA GLY A 232 9.18 -5.52 1.96
C GLY A 232 7.82 -4.84 2.16
N THR A 233 7.18 -4.31 1.12
CA THR A 233 5.83 -3.71 1.24
C THR A 233 4.83 -4.71 1.81
N VAL A 234 4.10 -4.30 2.85
CA VAL A 234 3.00 -5.09 3.42
C VAL A 234 1.75 -4.88 2.59
N VAL A 235 1.11 -5.99 2.20
CA VAL A 235 -0.17 -6.01 1.50
C VAL A 235 -1.16 -6.81 2.33
N THR A 236 -2.26 -6.18 2.72
CA THR A 236 -3.36 -6.80 3.46
C THR A 236 -4.57 -6.96 2.53
N ILE A 237 -5.10 -8.18 2.37
CA ILE A 237 -6.38 -8.43 1.69
C ILE A 237 -7.42 -8.68 2.77
N THR A 238 -8.50 -7.90 2.79
CA THR A 238 -9.53 -7.98 3.85
C THR A 238 -10.96 -7.87 3.29
N GLU A 239 -11.90 -8.50 3.99
CA GLU A 239 -13.35 -8.36 3.81
C GLU A 239 -14.03 -7.65 4.99
N ASP A 240 -13.26 -7.20 5.98
CA ASP A 240 -13.77 -6.69 7.27
C ASP A 240 -14.19 -5.22 7.20
N LEU A 241 -13.72 -4.48 6.19
CA LEU A 241 -14.09 -3.08 5.99
C LEU A 241 -15.59 -2.95 5.67
N PRO A 242 -16.29 -1.93 6.20
CA PRO A 242 -17.70 -1.73 5.94
C PRO A 242 -17.94 -1.40 4.47
N LEU A 243 -19.13 -1.72 3.96
CA LEU A 243 -19.53 -1.28 2.62
C LEU A 243 -19.58 0.25 2.58
N ASP A 244 -18.86 0.83 1.63
CA ASP A 244 -18.76 2.27 1.40
C ASP A 244 -19.27 2.57 -0.02
N GLU A 245 -20.54 2.96 -0.11
CA GLU A 245 -21.18 3.26 -1.40
C GLU A 245 -20.57 4.51 -2.05
N GLU A 246 -20.19 5.50 -1.23
CA GLU A 246 -19.52 6.73 -1.67
C GLU A 246 -18.16 6.41 -2.31
N LEU A 247 -17.33 5.59 -1.66
CA LEU A 247 -16.06 5.13 -2.22
C LEU A 247 -16.27 4.44 -3.57
N ARG A 248 -17.17 3.46 -3.62
CA ARG A 248 -17.46 2.69 -4.84
C ARG A 248 -17.96 3.59 -5.97
N HIS A 249 -18.74 4.63 -5.64
CA HIS A 249 -19.22 5.59 -6.63
C HIS A 249 -18.08 6.47 -7.15
N SER A 250 -17.19 6.93 -6.28
CA SER A 250 -16.04 7.76 -6.66
C SER A 250 -15.02 7.02 -7.54
N LEU A 251 -14.93 5.70 -7.38
CA LEU A 251 -13.99 4.83 -8.12
C LEU A 251 -14.56 4.31 -9.45
N LYS A 252 -15.64 4.90 -9.96
CA LYS A 252 -16.22 4.48 -11.25
C LYS A 252 -15.21 4.62 -12.38
N VAL A 253 -15.07 3.53 -13.12
CA VAL A 253 -14.13 3.44 -14.22
C VAL A 253 -14.60 4.31 -15.39
N PRO A 254 -13.76 5.22 -15.93
CA PRO A 254 -14.12 6.01 -17.10
C PRO A 254 -14.39 5.12 -18.32
N PRO A 255 -15.23 5.55 -19.27
CA PRO A 255 -15.49 4.78 -20.48
C PRO A 255 -14.21 4.54 -21.28
N LEU A 256 -14.10 3.38 -21.91
CA LEU A 256 -12.94 3.03 -22.72
C LEU A 256 -13.09 3.59 -24.14
N ASN A 257 -12.07 4.31 -24.62
CA ASN A 257 -11.97 4.66 -26.03
C ASN A 257 -11.49 3.45 -26.84
N LYS A 258 -12.39 2.84 -27.61
CA LYS A 258 -12.09 1.62 -28.40
C LYS A 258 -11.09 1.83 -29.54
N LYS A 259 -10.77 3.08 -29.92
CA LYS A 259 -9.79 3.36 -31.00
C LYS A 259 -8.35 3.19 -30.53
N ASN A 260 -8.08 3.45 -29.25
CA ASN A 260 -6.74 3.38 -28.67
C ASN A 260 -6.66 2.52 -27.40
N MET A 261 -7.78 1.92 -26.99
CA MET A 261 -7.90 1.11 -25.76
C MET A 261 -7.40 1.81 -24.51
N LEU A 262 -7.56 3.14 -24.45
CA LEU A 262 -7.28 3.95 -23.27
C LEU A 262 -8.58 4.48 -22.66
N PRO A 263 -8.62 4.67 -21.33
CA PRO A 263 -9.64 5.48 -20.69
C PRO A 263 -9.86 6.80 -21.43
N VAL A 264 -11.11 7.16 -21.68
CA VAL A 264 -11.44 8.53 -22.13
C VAL A 264 -10.98 9.47 -21.03
N ARG A 265 -10.12 10.43 -21.36
CA ARG A 265 -9.71 11.47 -20.43
C ARG A 265 -10.94 12.26 -20.04
N THR A 266 -11.39 12.10 -18.81
CA THR A 266 -12.31 13.04 -18.18
C THR A 266 -11.53 14.31 -17.84
N PRO A 267 -12.19 15.48 -17.71
CA PRO A 267 -11.56 16.62 -17.08
C PRO A 267 -10.97 16.21 -15.74
N GLU A 268 -9.87 16.86 -15.34
CA GLU A 268 -9.30 16.64 -14.02
C GLU A 268 -10.39 16.83 -12.97
N PRO A 269 -10.43 15.96 -11.93
CA PRO A 269 -11.37 16.13 -10.84
C PRO A 269 -11.26 17.56 -10.30
N THR A 270 -12.40 18.24 -10.15
CA THR A 270 -12.44 19.52 -9.43
C THR A 270 -11.77 19.31 -8.08
N ALA A 271 -10.88 20.24 -7.69
CA ALA A 271 -10.24 20.20 -6.38
C ALA A 271 -11.30 19.99 -5.29
N ALA A 272 -10.99 19.12 -4.33
CA ALA A 272 -11.89 18.89 -3.20
C ALA A 272 -12.18 20.22 -2.50
N PRO A 273 -13.43 20.48 -2.07
CA PRO A 273 -13.73 21.68 -1.33
C PRO A 273 -12.86 21.85 -0.09
N ASN A 274 -12.52 23.10 0.22
CA ASN A 274 -11.71 23.42 1.39
C ASN A 274 -12.58 23.38 2.65
N TYR A 275 -12.62 22.23 3.31
CA TYR A 275 -13.29 22.06 4.59
C TYR A 275 -12.39 22.46 5.76
N SER A 276 -12.96 23.18 6.73
CA SER A 276 -12.36 23.45 8.02
C SER A 276 -13.39 23.18 9.12
N ALA A 277 -12.99 22.52 10.20
CA ALA A 277 -13.89 22.19 11.32
C ALA A 277 -14.49 23.45 11.97
N ASP A 278 -13.72 24.54 11.99
CA ASP A 278 -14.10 25.87 12.50
C ASP A 278 -14.59 26.81 11.39
N GLY A 279 -14.69 26.32 10.16
CA GLY A 279 -15.10 27.10 8.99
C GLY A 279 -16.62 27.22 8.89
N ILE A 280 -17.06 28.24 8.15
CA ILE A 280 -18.48 28.45 7.86
C ILE A 280 -18.88 27.56 6.66
N PRO A 281 -19.95 26.75 6.77
CA PRO A 281 -20.42 25.92 5.65
C PRO A 281 -20.98 26.77 4.50
N PRO A 282 -21.14 26.20 3.29
CA PRO A 282 -21.78 26.88 2.17
C PRO A 282 -23.19 27.37 2.55
N LEU A 283 -23.46 28.63 2.28
CA LEU A 283 -24.76 29.29 2.54
C LEU A 283 -25.48 29.64 1.23
N PRO A 284 -26.83 29.67 1.22
CA PRO A 284 -27.72 29.34 2.32
C PRO A 284 -27.74 27.83 2.63
N LEU A 285 -28.11 27.47 3.87
CA LEU A 285 -28.31 26.06 4.21
C LEU A 285 -29.55 25.54 3.47
N GLU A 286 -29.35 24.52 2.65
CA GLU A 286 -30.41 23.85 1.90
C GLU A 286 -30.54 22.39 2.30
N LYS A 287 -31.75 21.85 2.21
CA LYS A 287 -32.02 20.45 2.53
C LYS A 287 -31.20 19.52 1.63
N LEU A 288 -30.43 18.63 2.23
CA LEU A 288 -29.61 17.62 1.54
C LEU A 288 -30.23 16.22 1.69
N LYS A 289 -30.26 15.46 0.59
CA LYS A 289 -30.80 14.09 0.57
C LYS A 289 -30.06 13.19 -0.41
N LYS A 290 -30.33 11.88 -0.31
CA LYS A 290 -29.73 10.87 -1.19
C LYS A 290 -29.91 11.23 -2.66
N GLY A 291 -28.81 11.17 -3.41
CA GLY A 291 -28.72 11.52 -4.84
C GLY A 291 -28.21 12.93 -5.11
N MET A 292 -28.13 13.80 -4.10
CA MET A 292 -27.52 15.12 -4.24
C MET A 292 -25.99 15.02 -4.21
N SER A 293 -25.33 15.95 -4.90
CA SER A 293 -23.88 16.10 -4.87
C SER A 293 -23.48 17.57 -4.89
N GLY A 294 -22.32 17.90 -4.31
CA GLY A 294 -21.78 19.26 -4.30
C GLY A 294 -21.07 19.59 -3.00
N GLU A 295 -20.68 20.85 -2.88
CA GLU A 295 -19.91 21.35 -1.74
C GLU A 295 -20.64 21.17 -0.40
N ALA A 296 -21.93 21.49 -0.34
CA ALA A 296 -22.72 21.32 0.88
C ALA A 296 -22.77 19.86 1.38
N VAL A 297 -22.81 18.89 0.46
CA VAL A 297 -22.74 17.46 0.80
C VAL A 297 -21.35 17.08 1.30
N TYR A 298 -20.30 17.65 0.70
CA TYR A 298 -18.92 17.43 1.14
C TYR A 298 -18.70 17.93 2.57
N TRP A 299 -19.20 19.12 2.88
CA TRP A 299 -19.18 19.70 4.23
C TRP A 299 -19.98 18.86 5.23
N LEU A 300 -21.19 18.43 4.86
CA LEU A 300 -22.02 17.54 5.70
C LEU A 300 -21.27 16.25 6.05
N GLN A 301 -20.68 15.58 5.05
CA GLN A 301 -19.90 14.36 5.23
C GLN A 301 -18.68 14.60 6.12
N SER A 302 -17.96 15.70 5.91
CA SER A 302 -16.76 16.04 6.68
C SER A 302 -17.09 16.30 8.15
N LYS A 303 -18.10 17.15 8.44
CA LYS A 303 -18.51 17.42 9.82
C LYS A 303 -19.05 16.18 10.52
N LEU A 304 -19.88 15.37 9.85
CA LEU A 304 -20.34 14.10 10.43
C LEU A 304 -19.21 13.11 10.68
N LYS A 305 -18.13 13.17 9.90
CA LYS A 305 -16.94 12.34 10.08
C LYS A 305 -16.13 12.78 11.30
N ASP A 306 -15.92 14.09 11.46
CA ASP A 306 -15.26 14.68 12.62
C ASP A 306 -16.00 14.37 13.93
N LEU A 307 -17.33 14.37 13.87
CA LEU A 307 -18.20 13.99 14.99
C LEU A 307 -18.31 12.47 15.20
N GLY A 308 -17.68 11.65 14.36
CA GLY A 308 -17.67 10.18 14.48
C GLY A 308 -18.94 9.46 14.01
N PHE A 309 -19.89 10.17 13.38
CA PHE A 309 -21.13 9.58 12.85
C PHE A 309 -20.96 8.98 11.44
N TYR A 310 -19.98 9.46 10.67
CA TYR A 310 -19.70 9.02 9.31
C TYR A 310 -18.32 8.36 9.19
N THR A 311 -18.30 7.07 8.82
CA THR A 311 -17.06 6.30 8.62
C THR A 311 -16.71 6.11 7.14
N GLY A 312 -17.54 6.61 6.22
CA GLY A 312 -17.33 6.45 4.79
C GLY A 312 -16.36 7.47 4.21
N THR A 313 -16.23 7.40 2.89
CA THR A 313 -15.38 8.30 2.10
C THR A 313 -16.11 9.60 1.83
N VAL A 314 -15.49 10.72 2.22
CA VAL A 314 -15.98 12.06 1.90
C VAL A 314 -15.79 12.29 0.40
N THR A 315 -16.90 12.37 -0.34
CA THR A 315 -16.89 12.47 -1.81
C THR A 315 -17.69 13.66 -2.31
N GLY A 316 -18.45 14.32 -1.45
CA GLY A 316 -19.44 15.31 -1.86
C GLY A 316 -20.62 14.72 -2.63
N THR A 317 -20.82 13.39 -2.61
CA THR A 317 -21.98 12.71 -3.20
C THR A 317 -22.77 11.98 -2.11
N TYR A 318 -24.05 12.30 -1.97
CA TYR A 318 -24.90 11.81 -0.88
C TYR A 318 -25.49 10.45 -1.26
N LEU A 319 -24.95 9.36 -0.72
CA LEU A 319 -25.44 8.00 -0.95
C LEU A 319 -25.92 7.36 0.36
N SER A 320 -25.99 6.02 0.42
CA SER A 320 -26.50 5.34 1.63
C SER A 320 -25.62 5.51 2.85
N GLY A 321 -24.29 5.64 2.71
CA GLY A 321 -23.39 5.86 3.84
C GLY A 321 -23.70 7.18 4.54
N THR A 322 -23.85 8.25 3.77
CA THR A 322 -24.22 9.59 4.23
C THR A 322 -25.61 9.58 4.84
N GLN A 323 -26.59 8.92 4.18
CA GLN A 323 -27.94 8.76 4.72
C GLN A 323 -27.94 8.07 6.09
N ASN A 324 -27.15 7.02 6.25
CA ASN A 324 -27.04 6.29 7.51
C ASN A 324 -26.37 7.13 8.60
N ALA A 325 -25.33 7.91 8.26
CA ALA A 325 -24.71 8.84 9.21
C ALA A 325 -25.67 9.93 9.67
N VAL A 326 -26.45 10.51 8.75
CA VAL A 326 -27.50 11.48 9.08
C VAL A 326 -28.55 10.86 10.00
N LYS A 327 -29.01 9.62 9.74
CA LYS A 327 -29.93 8.91 10.66
C LYS A 327 -29.34 8.72 12.05
N LYS A 328 -28.06 8.37 12.15
CA LYS A 328 -27.38 8.22 13.45
C LYS A 328 -27.31 9.55 14.20
N TYR A 329 -26.99 10.64 13.51
CA TYR A 329 -26.94 11.98 14.09
C TYR A 329 -28.33 12.47 14.52
N GLN A 330 -29.35 12.24 13.70
CA GLN A 330 -30.76 12.49 14.04
C GLN A 330 -31.16 11.72 15.30
N ALA A 331 -30.83 10.43 15.37
CA ALA A 331 -31.11 9.62 16.56
C ALA A 331 -30.42 10.16 17.83
N PHE A 332 -29.16 10.58 17.72
CA PHE A 332 -28.40 11.16 18.81
C PHE A 332 -29.04 12.44 19.37
N HIS A 333 -29.60 13.28 18.49
CA HIS A 333 -30.34 14.49 18.87
C HIS A 333 -31.84 14.26 19.11
N SER A 334 -32.30 13.01 19.22
CA SER A 334 -33.72 12.64 19.43
C SER A 334 -34.68 13.20 18.35
N LEU A 335 -34.19 13.33 17.11
CA LEU A 335 -34.95 13.76 15.93
C LEU A 335 -35.51 12.56 15.16
N TYR A 336 -36.51 12.81 14.31
CA TYR A 336 -37.00 11.80 13.37
C TYR A 336 -35.91 11.39 12.38
N GLN A 337 -35.65 10.08 12.29
CA GLN A 337 -34.55 9.51 11.49
C GLN A 337 -34.91 9.41 10.00
N THR A 338 -35.23 10.54 9.37
CA THR A 338 -35.56 10.63 7.94
C THR A 338 -34.37 10.22 7.06
N GLY A 339 -33.14 10.45 7.54
CA GLY A 339 -31.92 10.32 6.74
C GLY A 339 -31.79 11.41 5.68
N GLU A 340 -32.57 12.48 5.78
CA GLU A 340 -32.42 13.72 5.02
C GLU A 340 -31.91 14.79 5.98
N ALA A 341 -30.88 15.54 5.58
CA ALA A 341 -30.39 16.66 6.37
C ALA A 341 -31.20 17.91 6.01
N ASP A 342 -32.29 18.14 6.73
CA ASP A 342 -33.08 19.37 6.63
C ASP A 342 -32.36 20.56 7.29
N VAL A 343 -32.91 21.76 7.10
CA VAL A 343 -32.30 23.01 7.56
C VAL A 343 -32.17 23.03 9.10
N ASP A 344 -33.13 22.45 9.82
CA ASP A 344 -33.08 22.38 11.29
C ASP A 344 -31.94 21.48 11.76
N LEU A 345 -31.76 20.30 11.14
CA LEU A 345 -30.61 19.44 11.41
C LEU A 345 -29.29 20.14 11.09
N LEU A 346 -29.19 20.84 9.95
CA LEU A 346 -27.97 21.53 9.53
C LEU A 346 -27.64 22.69 10.49
N ASN A 347 -28.64 23.42 10.99
CA ASN A 347 -28.45 24.43 12.03
C ASN A 347 -27.89 23.83 13.32
N ILE A 348 -28.35 22.64 13.73
CA ILE A 348 -27.81 21.93 14.89
C ILE A 348 -26.38 21.45 14.62
N LEU A 349 -26.12 20.91 13.42
CA LEU A 349 -24.82 20.37 13.02
C LEU A 349 -23.71 21.42 12.98
N TYR A 350 -24.05 22.65 12.59
CA TYR A 350 -23.12 23.77 12.44
C TYR A 350 -23.33 24.87 13.48
N ALA A 351 -24.02 24.58 14.58
CA ALA A 351 -24.36 25.58 15.60
C ALA A 351 -23.11 26.25 16.20
N ASP A 352 -22.02 25.50 16.33
CA ASP A 352 -20.73 25.95 16.86
C ASP A 352 -20.08 27.05 16.01
N VAL A 353 -20.24 26.99 14.68
CA VAL A 353 -19.64 27.95 13.74
C VAL A 353 -20.62 29.03 13.27
N LEU A 354 -21.93 28.77 13.29
CA LEU A 354 -22.96 29.72 12.86
C LEU A 354 -23.44 30.63 13.98
N ASN A 355 -23.40 30.16 15.23
CA ASN A 355 -23.78 30.92 16.42
C ASN A 355 -22.64 30.83 17.45
N PRO A 356 -21.54 31.58 17.27
CA PRO A 356 -20.42 31.56 18.20
C PRO A 356 -20.84 32.25 19.52
N VAL A 357 -21.57 31.54 20.37
CA VAL A 357 -21.68 31.90 21.77
C VAL A 357 -20.37 31.46 22.41
N THR A 358 -19.55 32.44 22.81
CA THR A 358 -18.30 32.26 23.54
C THR A 358 -18.50 31.25 24.67
N LEU A 359 -17.95 30.05 24.51
CA LEU A 359 -17.76 29.12 25.62
C LEU A 359 -16.68 29.70 26.52
N GLU A 360 -17.05 30.59 27.44
CA GLU A 360 -16.25 30.75 28.65
C GLU A 360 -16.22 29.39 29.36
N PRO A 361 -15.05 28.90 29.79
CA PRO A 361 -14.95 27.63 30.48
C PRO A 361 -15.84 27.69 31.73
N GLN A 362 -16.85 26.81 31.78
CA GLN A 362 -17.70 26.68 32.96
C GLN A 362 -16.82 26.37 34.17
N SER A 363 -16.71 27.34 35.08
CA SER A 363 -16.06 27.16 36.37
C SER A 363 -16.71 25.98 37.09
N THR A 364 -15.88 25.06 37.56
CA THR A 364 -16.27 23.92 38.38
C THR A 364 -17.11 24.40 39.57
N PRO A 365 -18.28 23.79 39.88
CA PRO A 365 -19.07 24.22 41.02
C PRO A 365 -18.27 24.03 42.32
N VAL A 366 -18.21 25.08 43.13
CA VAL A 366 -17.60 25.07 44.47
C VAL A 366 -18.31 24.01 45.34
N PRO A 367 -17.59 23.18 46.11
CA PRO A 367 -18.20 22.20 46.99
C PRO A 367 -19.12 22.87 48.01
N ILE A 368 -20.38 22.43 48.06
CA ILE A 368 -21.36 22.89 49.04
C ILE A 368 -20.90 22.44 50.44
N GLN A 369 -20.62 23.39 51.33
CA GLN A 369 -20.41 23.10 52.74
C GLN A 369 -21.73 22.61 53.36
N ILE A 370 -21.72 21.39 53.88
CA ILE A 370 -22.83 20.80 54.62
C ILE A 370 -22.88 21.48 55.99
N VAL A 371 -23.92 22.26 56.24
CA VAL A 371 -24.21 22.79 57.59
C VAL A 371 -24.99 21.70 58.34
N GLU A 372 -24.43 21.23 59.46
CA GLU A 372 -25.08 20.25 60.35
C GLU A 372 -26.40 20.80 60.94
N PRO A 373 -27.47 20.00 61.01
CA PRO A 373 -28.69 20.40 61.70
C PRO A 373 -28.55 20.28 63.22
N THR A 374 -28.91 21.35 63.93
CA THR A 374 -29.01 21.45 65.39
C THR A 374 -30.00 20.42 65.96
N PRO A 375 -29.69 19.73 67.08
CA PRO A 375 -30.52 18.65 67.61
C PRO A 375 -31.83 19.15 68.24
N GLN A 376 -32.94 18.47 67.91
CA GLN A 376 -34.24 18.65 68.57
C GLN A 376 -34.30 17.87 69.89
N ILE A 377 -34.64 18.56 70.97
CA ILE A 377 -34.96 17.99 72.28
C ILE A 377 -36.36 17.39 72.21
N THR A 378 -36.48 16.07 72.34
CA THR A 378 -37.74 15.37 72.59
C THR A 378 -37.97 15.23 74.10
N LYS A 379 -39.11 15.74 74.57
CA LYS A 379 -39.70 15.41 75.88
C LYS A 379 -40.73 14.29 75.70
N ASN A 380 -40.69 13.28 76.57
CA ASN A 380 -41.85 12.62 77.22
C ASN A 380 -41.41 11.35 77.96
N PRO A 381 -42.19 10.85 78.95
CA PRO A 381 -43.08 11.53 79.90
C PRO A 381 -42.42 11.78 81.27
#